data_AF-A0A2K1XH30-F1
#
_entry.id   AF-A0A2K1XH30-F1
#
_cell.length_a   1.000
_cell.length_b   1.000
_cell.length_c   1.000
_cell.angle_alpha   90.00
_cell.angle_beta   90.00
_cell.angle_gamma   90.00
#
_symmetry.space_group_name_H-M   'P 1'
#
loop_
_entity.id
_entity.type
_entity.pdbx_description
1 polymer ?
#
loop_
_entity_poly.entity_id
_entity_poly.type
_entity_poly.pdbx_seq_one_letter_code
_entity_poly.pdbx_strand_id
1 'polypeptide(L)'
;QILEHHPSISITIIISAMPTESISIDDPYFSTLCNTNPSITLIHLPQVSLPPNSFFELPELNNTNLHQTLLNLSKSSNIKALIIDFFCSAAFEFVSSRHNIPIYFLILKH
;
A
#
# COMPACT_ATOMS: atom_id res chain seq x y z
N GLN A 1 18.08 4.41 -0.85
CA GLN A 1 18.43 4.43 0.60
C GLN A 1 18.06 3.17 1.39
N ILE A 2 16.80 2.73 1.59
CA ILE A 2 16.57 1.52 2.45
C ILE A 2 17.07 0.20 1.83
N LEU A 3 16.82 -0.01 0.53
CA LEU A 3 17.24 -1.22 -0.19
C LEU A 3 18.77 -1.29 -0.38
N GLU A 4 19.44 -0.13 -0.43
CA GLU A 4 20.90 -0.06 -0.47
C GLU A 4 21.54 -0.57 0.83
N HIS A 5 20.91 -0.30 1.98
CA HIS A 5 21.39 -0.73 3.29
C HIS A 5 20.88 -2.13 3.67
N HIS A 6 19.76 -2.56 3.09
CA HIS A 6 19.13 -3.86 3.35
C HIS A 6 18.72 -4.57 2.05
N PRO A 7 19.68 -5.08 1.26
CA PRO A 7 19.43 -5.64 -0.07
C PRO A 7 18.58 -6.92 -0.05
N SER A 8 18.46 -7.59 1.11
CA SER A 8 17.63 -8.78 1.30
C SER A 8 16.15 -8.48 1.55
N ILE A 9 15.77 -7.20 1.70
CA ILE A 9 14.38 -6.79 1.89
C ILE A 9 13.75 -6.49 0.53
N SER A 10 12.47 -6.83 0.37
CA SER A 10 11.63 -6.36 -0.72
C SER A 10 10.59 -5.36 -0.23
N ILE A 11 10.16 -4.48 -1.12
CA ILE A 11 9.13 -3.48 -0.86
C ILE A 11 7.94 -3.77 -1.77
N THR A 12 6.76 -3.89 -1.20
CA THR A 12 5.52 -3.95 -1.96
C THR A 12 4.75 -2.66 -1.74
N ILE A 13 4.53 -1.91 -2.82
CA ILE A 13 3.73 -0.69 -2.85
C ILE A 13 2.29 -1.10 -3.14
N ILE A 14 1.37 -0.75 -2.24
CA ILE A 14 -0.06 -1.03 -2.39
C ILE A 14 -0.76 0.28 -2.72
N ILE A 15 -1.44 0.33 -3.87
CA ILE A 15 -2.12 1.53 -4.36
C ILE A 15 -3.63 1.30 -4.31
N SER A 16 -4.36 2.26 -3.75
CA SER A 16 -5.82 2.34 -3.86
C SER A 16 -6.17 3.21 -5.06
N ALA A 17 -6.99 2.70 -5.98
CA ALA A 17 -7.45 3.48 -7.11
C ALA A 17 -8.54 4.46 -6.66
N MET A 18 -8.39 5.75 -6.99
CA MET A 18 -9.46 6.72 -6.82
C MET A 18 -10.44 6.58 -7.99
N PRO A 19 -11.76 6.54 -7.77
CA PRO A 19 -12.72 6.31 -8.86
C PRO A 19 -12.67 7.36 -9.98
N THR A 20 -12.15 8.55 -9.70
CA THR A 20 -12.02 9.67 -10.64
C THR A 20 -10.61 9.85 -11.20
N GLU A 21 -9.60 9.23 -10.60
CA GLU A 21 -8.22 9.27 -11.06
C GLU A 21 -7.71 7.84 -11.19
N SER A 22 -7.76 7.32 -12.41
CA SER A 22 -7.05 6.10 -12.74
C SER A 22 -5.57 6.42 -12.80
N ILE A 23 -4.86 6.36 -11.67
CA ILE A 23 -3.43 6.04 -11.72
C ILE A 23 -3.37 4.66 -12.36
N SER A 24 -3.13 4.64 -13.66
CA SER A 24 -3.06 3.41 -14.44
C SER A 24 -1.85 2.62 -13.96
N ILE A 25 -1.98 1.29 -13.92
CA ILE A 25 -0.82 0.37 -13.83
C ILE A 25 0.22 0.70 -14.91
N ASP A 26 -0.23 1.30 -16.02
CA ASP A 26 0.60 1.72 -17.15
C ASP A 26 1.24 3.10 -16.97
N ASP A 27 1.20 3.69 -15.78
CA ASP A 27 1.97 4.92 -15.53
C ASP A 27 3.47 4.64 -15.79
N PRO A 28 4.11 5.38 -16.72
CA PRO A 28 5.51 5.17 -17.07
C PRO A 28 6.45 5.23 -15.88
N TYR A 29 6.09 5.98 -14.84
CA TYR A 29 6.85 6.09 -13.61
C TYR A 29 6.92 4.74 -12.87
N PHE A 30 5.77 4.11 -12.61
CA PHE A 30 5.72 2.86 -11.85
C PHE A 30 6.31 1.69 -12.62
N SER A 31 6.08 1.62 -13.94
CA SER A 31 6.72 0.61 -14.79
C SER A 31 8.23 0.75 -14.80
N THR A 32 8.76 1.97 -14.94
CA THR A 32 10.21 2.24 -14.87
C THR A 32 10.78 1.90 -13.49
N LEU A 33 10.08 2.28 -12.41
CA LEU A 33 10.49 2.01 -11.03
C LEU A 33 10.66 0.51 -10.77
N CYS A 34 9.64 -0.30 -11.10
CA CYS A 34 9.66 -1.74 -10.91
C CYS A 34 10.69 -2.43 -11.82
N ASN A 35 10.84 -1.98 -13.08
CA ASN A 35 11.83 -2.54 -14.01
C ASN A 35 13.28 -2.27 -13.57
N THR A 36 13.54 -1.10 -12.98
CA THR A 36 14.88 -0.73 -12.51
C THR A 36 15.19 -1.29 -11.11
N ASN A 37 14.18 -1.72 -10.36
CA ASN A 37 14.31 -2.22 -8.99
C ASN A 37 13.49 -3.51 -8.78
N PRO A 38 14.06 -4.71 -9.04
CA PRO A 38 13.32 -5.97 -8.96
C PRO A 38 12.86 -6.32 -7.53
N SER A 39 13.44 -5.70 -6.51
CA SER A 39 12.98 -5.83 -5.11
C SER A 39 11.73 -4.99 -4.79
N ILE A 40 11.24 -4.20 -5.74
CA ILE A 40 10.02 -3.39 -5.62
C ILE A 40 8.92 -4.02 -6.46
N THR A 41 7.76 -4.26 -5.84
CA THR A 41 6.55 -4.73 -6.53
C THR A 41 5.38 -3.79 -6.28
N LEU A 42 4.45 -3.77 -7.23
CA LEU A 42 3.25 -2.94 -7.18
C LEU A 42 2.00 -3.81 -7.13
N ILE A 43 1.06 -3.48 -6.23
CA ILE A 43 -0.25 -4.12 -6.16
C ILE A 43 -1.32 -3.03 -6.13
N HIS A 44 -2.27 -3.11 -7.05
CA HIS A 44 -3.47 -2.28 -7.03
C HIS A 44 -4.57 -3.00 -6.26
N LEU A 45 -5.18 -2.31 -5.31
CA LEU A 45 -6.38 -2.80 -4.67
C LEU A 45 -7.56 -2.77 -5.67
N PRO A 46 -8.50 -3.70 -5.54
CA PRO A 46 -9.76 -3.63 -6.28
C PRO A 46 -10.44 -2.28 -6.08
N GLN A 47 -11.01 -1.73 -7.15
CA GLN A 47 -11.74 -0.47 -7.09
C GLN A 47 -12.96 -0.61 -6.16
N VAL A 48 -13.14 0.36 -5.27
CA VAL A 48 -14.31 0.47 -4.41
C VAL A 48 -15.24 1.57 -4.91
N SER A 49 -16.55 1.38 -4.74
CA SER A 49 -17.53 2.42 -5.05
C SER A 49 -17.44 3.51 -3.99
N LEU A 50 -17.39 4.77 -4.44
CA LEU A 50 -17.26 5.93 -3.57
C LEU A 50 -18.36 6.94 -3.89
N PRO A 51 -19.05 7.51 -2.88
CA PRO A 51 -19.91 8.66 -3.10
C PRO A 51 -19.10 9.87 -3.61
N PRO A 52 -19.72 10.78 -4.37
CA PRO A 52 -19.08 12.04 -4.74
C PRO A 52 -18.61 12.81 -3.50
N ASN A 53 -17.38 13.34 -3.53
CA ASN A 53 -16.75 14.11 -2.45
C ASN A 53 -16.41 13.33 -1.16
N SER A 54 -16.48 12.01 -1.18
CA SER A 54 -16.13 11.15 -0.03
C SER A 54 -14.72 10.54 -0.15
N PHE A 55 -13.74 11.32 -0.60
CA PHE A 55 -12.37 10.83 -0.81
C PHE A 55 -11.65 10.42 0.48
N PHE A 56 -12.05 11.00 1.62
CA PHE A 56 -11.45 10.68 2.93
C PHE A 56 -11.91 9.33 3.48
N GLU A 57 -13.03 8.81 2.99
CA GLU A 57 -13.62 7.52 3.36
C GLU A 57 -13.02 6.36 2.57
N LEU A 58 -12.30 6.65 1.46
CA LEU A 58 -11.68 5.66 0.59
C LEU A 58 -10.75 4.67 1.33
N PRO A 59 -9.89 5.10 2.27
CA PRO A 59 -9.04 4.19 3.04
C PRO A 59 -9.85 3.22 3.91
N GLU A 60 -10.91 3.71 4.56
CA GLU A 60 -11.76 2.88 5.41
C GLU A 60 -12.50 1.81 4.57
N LEU A 61 -13.04 2.20 3.42
CA LEU A 61 -13.68 1.28 2.47
C LEU A 61 -12.71 0.23 1.93
N ASN A 62 -11.42 0.55 1.82
CA ASN A 62 -10.39 -0.36 1.35
C ASN A 62 -9.82 -1.28 2.42
N ASN A 63 -10.17 -1.13 3.70
CA ASN A 63 -9.61 -1.93 4.79
C ASN A 63 -9.72 -3.44 4.56
N THR A 64 -10.85 -3.91 4.05
CA THR A 64 -11.06 -5.32 3.71
C THR A 64 -10.14 -5.78 2.57
N ASN A 65 -10.02 -4.97 1.51
CA ASN A 65 -9.15 -5.26 0.37
C ASN A 65 -7.66 -5.27 0.76
N LEU A 66 -7.25 -4.30 1.58
CA LEU A 66 -5.91 -4.22 2.15
C LEU A 66 -5.62 -5.47 3.00
N HIS A 67 -6.55 -5.86 3.86
CA HIS A 67 -6.39 -7.04 4.72
C HIS A 67 -6.26 -8.33 3.92
N GLN A 68 -7.08 -8.54 2.90
CA GLN A 68 -6.95 -9.70 2.02
C GLN A 68 -5.62 -9.70 1.26
N THR A 69 -5.16 -8.52 0.81
CA THR A 69 -3.84 -8.36 0.17
C THR A 69 -2.70 -8.74 1.12
N LEU A 70 -2.73 -8.26 2.36
CA LEU A 70 -1.73 -8.60 3.39
C LEU A 70 -1.76 -10.09 3.74
N LEU A 71 -2.95 -10.69 3.86
CA LEU A 71 -3.08 -12.14 4.08
C LEU A 71 -2.47 -12.94 2.92
N ASN A 72 -2.74 -12.54 1.68
CA ASN A 72 -2.17 -13.21 0.51
C ASN A 72 -0.65 -13.05 0.45
N LEU A 73 -0.11 -11.85 0.70
CA LEU A 73 1.32 -11.61 0.76
C LEU A 73 2.00 -12.44 1.86
N SER A 74 1.35 -12.60 3.02
CA SER A 74 1.90 -13.37 4.13
C SER A 74 2.13 -14.86 3.82
N LYS A 75 1.45 -15.39 2.79
CA LYS A 75 1.62 -16.78 2.33
C LYS A 75 2.95 -17.01 1.62
N SER A 76 3.50 -15.99 0.97
CA SER A 76 4.74 -16.08 0.18
C SER A 76 5.90 -15.30 0.80
N SER A 77 5.61 -14.34 1.69
CA SER A 77 6.57 -13.37 2.20
C SER A 77 6.40 -13.13 3.69
N ASN A 78 7.51 -12.95 4.41
CA ASN A 78 7.48 -12.55 5.82
C ASN A 78 7.39 -11.02 5.94
N ILE A 79 6.16 -10.51 6.13
CA ILE A 79 5.89 -9.07 6.24
C ILE A 79 6.51 -8.53 7.54
N LYS A 80 7.50 -7.64 7.40
CA LYS A 80 8.25 -7.08 8.54
C LYS A 80 7.61 -5.85 9.15
N ALA A 81 6.93 -5.05 8.32
CA ALA A 81 6.24 -3.84 8.75
C ALA A 81 5.25 -3.40 7.65
N LEU A 82 4.28 -2.59 8.04
CA LEU A 82 3.44 -1.81 7.14
C LEU A 82 3.80 -0.33 7.30
N ILE A 83 3.99 0.38 6.19
CA ILE A 83 4.21 1.83 6.19
C ILE A 83 2.99 2.47 5.56
N ILE A 84 2.37 3.41 6.26
CA ILE A 84 1.17 4.12 5.82
C ILE A 84 1.42 5.63 5.79
N ASP A 85 0.81 6.33 4.85
CA ASP A 85 0.74 7.79 4.89
C ASP A 85 -0.38 8.28 5.82
N PHE A 86 -0.50 9.60 5.94
CA PHE A 86 -1.52 10.25 6.78
C PHE A 86 -2.96 9.94 6.35
N PHE A 87 -3.21 9.83 5.03
CA PHE A 87 -4.54 9.54 4.50
C PHE A 87 -4.94 8.09 4.80
N CYS A 88 -3.99 7.17 4.87
CA CYS A 88 -4.22 5.76 5.19
C CYS A 88 -4.40 5.47 6.69
N SER A 89 -4.58 6.48 7.54
CA SER A 89 -4.71 6.31 9.00
C SER A 89 -5.86 5.38 9.41
N ALA A 90 -6.96 5.32 8.66
CA ALA A 90 -8.07 4.40 8.91
C ALA A 90 -7.66 2.91 8.85
N ALA A 91 -6.55 2.59 8.17
CA ALA A 91 -6.00 1.23 8.16
C ALA A 91 -5.28 0.85 9.45
N PHE A 92 -4.82 1.83 10.24
CA PHE A 92 -4.01 1.57 11.43
C PHE A 92 -4.75 0.69 12.45
N GLU A 93 -5.93 1.12 12.92
CA GLU A 93 -6.72 0.36 13.89
C GLU A 93 -7.20 -0.98 13.31
N PHE A 94 -7.61 -0.97 12.04
CA PHE A 94 -8.12 -2.16 11.37
C PHE A 94 -7.06 -3.26 11.23
N VAL A 95 -5.85 -2.88 10.80
CA VAL A 95 -4.73 -3.81 10.59
C VAL A 95 -4.09 -4.21 11.91
N SER A 96 -3.85 -3.27 12.83
CA SER A 96 -3.19 -3.57 14.12
C SER A 96 -3.99 -4.54 14.98
N SER A 97 -5.32 -4.51 14.91
CA SER A 97 -6.20 -5.46 15.61
C SER A 97 -6.22 -6.87 15.01
N ARG A 98 -5.69 -7.06 13.79
CA ARG A 98 -5.79 -8.32 13.02
C ARG A 98 -4.44 -8.93 12.66
N HIS A 99 -3.38 -8.12 12.68
CA HIS A 99 -2.04 -8.51 12.27
C HIS A 99 -1.04 -8.11 13.34
N ASN A 100 -0.15 -9.03 13.68
CA ASN A 100 0.95 -8.75 14.60
C ASN A 100 2.17 -8.21 13.83
N ILE A 101 1.97 -7.14 13.04
CA ILE A 101 3.03 -6.46 12.29
C ILE A 101 3.18 -5.02 12.78
N PRO A 102 4.42 -4.49 12.93
CA PRO A 102 4.65 -3.08 13.19
C PRO A 102 4.06 -2.20 12.09
N ILE A 103 3.43 -1.08 12.47
CA ILE A 103 2.89 -0.08 11.54
C ILE A 103 3.60 1.25 11.79
N TYR A 104 4.11 1.88 10.73
CA TYR A 104 4.81 3.16 10.78
C TYR A 104 4.11 4.20 9.92
N PHE A 105 4.05 5.44 10.41
CA PHE A 105 3.55 6.58 9.63
C PHE A 105 4.69 7.23 8.85
N LEU A 106 4.51 7.36 7.53
CA LEU A 106 5.36 8.16 6.68
C LEU A 106 4.93 9.63 6.78
N ILE A 107 5.73 10.43 7.47
CA ILE A 107 5.54 11.88 7.55
C ILE A 107 6.47 12.52 6.51
N LEU A 108 5.89 13.11 5.47
CA LEU A 108 6.65 13.90 4.50
C LEU A 108 7.17 15.16 5.21
N LYS A 109 8.48 15.32 5.29
CA LYS A 109 9.09 16.58 5.71
C LYS A 109 9.07 17.55 4.53
N HIS A 110 8.50 18.72 4.78
CA HIS A 110 8.43 19.82 3.83
C HIS A 110 9.71 20.66 3.83
#